data_AF-A0A7S4PEJ7-F1
#
_entry.id   AF-A0A7S4PEJ7-F1
#
_cell.length_a   1.000
_cell.length_b   1.000
_cell.length_c   1.000
_cell.angle_alpha   90.00
_cell.angle_beta   90.00
_cell.angle_gamma   90.00
#
_symmetry.space_group_name_H-M   'P 1'
#
loop_
_entity.id
_entity.type
_entity.pdbx_description
1 polymer ?
#
loop_
_entity_poly.entity_id
_entity_poly.type
_entity_poly.pdbx_seq_one_letter_code
_entity_poly.pdbx_strand_id
1 'polypeptide(L)'
;FLLPHKEWVWRQRNKRQGAEGAVMIAGFEPPPGWNGDQEKDMGYTFEEMKATMRHIICDPARKEAMDKGHSFASCGQSDEGEFCMFNTRHGNHVCIHLASQIKSASSKRSLKARYNALFGLTHGLLEYDTWIYDSEYGDEGGLADKGVLALGRAWKNLLKHTDEELGIDTEFTRPGTIAMLERLKKEVARAPDGELSEFVWT
;
A
#
# COMPACT_ATOMS: atom_id res chain seq x y z
N PHE A 1 28.29 -12.14 -19.69
CA PHE A 1 26.96 -11.59 -19.38
C PHE A 1 26.41 -12.29 -18.15
N LEU A 2 26.74 -11.76 -16.96
CA LEU A 2 26.28 -12.28 -15.67
C LEU A 2 25.04 -11.47 -15.28
N LEU A 3 23.85 -12.03 -15.52
CA LEU A 3 22.65 -11.53 -14.84
C LEU A 3 22.84 -11.80 -13.33
N PRO A 4 22.70 -10.78 -12.46
CA PRO A 4 23.28 -10.80 -11.13
C PRO A 4 22.52 -11.80 -10.27
N HIS A 5 23.26 -12.69 -9.62
CA HIS A 5 22.84 -13.75 -8.69
C HIS A 5 21.53 -13.50 -7.90
N LYS A 6 21.27 -12.27 -7.47
CA LYS A 6 20.04 -11.86 -6.77
C LYS A 6 18.75 -12.08 -7.57
N GLU A 7 18.74 -11.81 -8.87
CA GLU A 7 17.56 -12.01 -9.72
C GLU A 7 17.26 -13.51 -9.90
N TRP A 8 18.30 -14.34 -10.00
CA TRP A 8 18.15 -15.80 -10.07
C TRP A 8 17.63 -16.38 -8.75
N VAL A 9 18.19 -15.96 -7.61
CA VAL A 9 17.72 -16.33 -6.27
C VAL A 9 16.25 -15.92 -6.09
N TRP A 10 15.90 -14.69 -6.50
CA TRP A 10 14.53 -14.17 -6.47
C TRP A 10 13.57 -15.01 -7.33
N ARG A 11 13.93 -15.34 -8.57
CA ARG A 11 13.12 -16.21 -9.46
C ARG A 11 12.90 -17.60 -8.86
N GLN A 12 13.93 -18.19 -8.25
CA GLN A 12 13.82 -19.50 -7.59
C GLN A 12 12.95 -19.43 -6.33
N ARG A 13 13.05 -18.33 -5.56
CA ARG A 13 12.27 -18.11 -4.33
C ARG A 13 10.79 -17.85 -4.64
N ASN A 14 10.48 -17.05 -5.66
CA ASN A 14 9.12 -16.86 -6.18
C ASN A 14 8.47 -18.19 -6.55
N LYS A 15 9.19 -19.05 -7.29
CA LYS A 15 8.69 -20.40 -7.61
C LYS A 15 8.42 -21.24 -6.37
N ARG A 16 9.29 -21.19 -5.36
CA ARG A 16 9.11 -21.94 -4.10
C ARG A 16 7.96 -21.41 -3.24
N GLN A 17 7.66 -20.12 -3.32
CA GLN A 17 6.56 -19.49 -2.59
C GLN A 17 5.23 -19.50 -3.35
N GLY A 18 5.18 -20.08 -4.56
CA GLY A 18 3.98 -20.10 -5.40
C GLY A 18 3.60 -18.71 -5.90
N ALA A 19 4.55 -17.79 -6.02
CA ALA A 19 4.32 -16.43 -6.46
C ALA A 19 4.08 -16.39 -7.98
N GLU A 20 3.03 -15.69 -8.39
CA GLU A 20 2.66 -15.48 -9.80
C GLU A 20 3.31 -14.22 -10.39
N GLY A 21 3.79 -13.31 -9.53
CA GLY A 21 4.45 -12.09 -9.96
C GLY A 21 5.07 -11.32 -8.81
N ALA A 22 5.29 -10.03 -9.05
CA ALA A 22 5.70 -9.10 -8.00
C ALA A 22 5.14 -7.71 -8.25
N VAL A 23 4.98 -6.98 -7.16
CA VAL A 23 4.62 -5.57 -7.14
C VAL A 23 5.86 -4.76 -6.83
N MET A 24 6.06 -3.67 -7.57
CA MET A 24 7.11 -2.70 -7.31
C MET A 24 6.52 -1.56 -6.49
N ILE A 25 7.11 -1.27 -5.34
CA ILE A 25 6.74 -0.12 -4.51
C ILE A 25 7.94 0.81 -4.43
N ALA A 26 7.73 2.08 -4.76
CA ALA A 26 8.75 3.11 -4.56
C ALA A 26 8.94 3.36 -3.05
N GLY A 27 10.17 3.27 -2.56
CA GLY A 27 10.50 3.46 -1.15
C GLY A 27 11.06 4.84 -0.82
N PHE A 28 10.65 5.91 -1.50
CA PHE A 28 11.40 7.18 -1.55
C PHE A 28 10.76 8.38 -0.84
N GLU A 29 11.61 9.22 -0.23
CA GLU A 29 11.42 10.67 0.00
C GLU A 29 11.87 11.43 -1.25
N PRO A 30 11.16 12.47 -1.74
CA PRO A 30 11.47 13.14 -3.00
C PRO A 30 12.90 13.71 -3.01
N PRO A 31 13.51 13.91 -4.20
CA PRO A 31 14.83 14.51 -4.26
C PRO A 31 14.77 15.96 -3.71
N PRO A 32 15.87 16.46 -3.13
CA PRO A 32 15.93 17.82 -2.61
C PRO A 32 15.53 18.85 -3.69
N GLY A 33 14.48 19.63 -3.41
CA GLY A 33 13.99 20.67 -4.33
C GLY A 33 12.67 20.35 -5.04
N TRP A 34 12.05 19.19 -4.80
CA TRP A 34 10.71 18.87 -5.30
C TRP A 34 9.62 19.65 -4.54
N ASN A 35 8.84 20.47 -5.25
CA ASN A 35 7.88 21.43 -4.68
C ASN A 35 6.42 21.22 -5.12
N GLY A 36 6.04 19.99 -5.50
CA GLY A 36 4.63 19.58 -5.68
C GLY A 36 3.91 20.08 -6.94
N ASP A 37 4.35 21.20 -7.54
CA ASP A 37 3.65 21.85 -8.67
C ASP A 37 4.27 21.55 -10.05
N GLN A 38 5.22 20.62 -10.14
CA GLN A 38 5.87 20.25 -11.40
C GLN A 38 5.23 18.99 -12.00
N GLU A 39 4.12 19.15 -12.71
CA GLU A 39 3.73 18.21 -13.77
C GLU A 39 4.77 18.30 -14.90
N LYS A 40 5.80 17.43 -14.90
CA LYS A 40 6.57 17.04 -16.10
C LYS A 40 7.64 16.02 -15.75
N ASP A 41 7.64 14.92 -16.51
CA ASP A 41 8.68 13.90 -16.61
C ASP A 41 9.40 13.56 -15.30
N MET A 42 8.94 12.49 -14.63
CA MET A 42 9.74 11.85 -13.58
C MET A 42 10.98 11.22 -14.22
N GLY A 43 11.98 12.06 -14.51
CA GLY A 43 13.28 11.69 -15.03
C GLY A 43 14.14 11.04 -13.95
N TYR A 44 13.67 9.92 -13.39
CA TYR A 44 14.55 9.08 -12.59
C TYR A 44 15.55 8.43 -13.53
N THR A 45 16.83 8.52 -13.17
CA THR A 45 17.81 7.64 -13.81
C THR A 45 17.50 6.19 -13.43
N PHE A 46 17.83 5.26 -14.33
CA PHE A 46 17.63 3.82 -14.08
C PHE A 46 18.24 3.36 -12.75
N GLU A 47 19.38 3.94 -12.35
CA GLU A 47 20.04 3.63 -11.09
C GLU A 47 19.28 4.16 -9.88
N GLU A 48 18.67 5.34 -9.97
CA GLU A 48 17.81 5.88 -8.91
C GLU A 48 16.52 5.06 -8.75
N MET A 49 15.89 4.64 -9.86
CA MET A 49 14.75 3.72 -9.79
C MET A 49 15.15 2.40 -9.13
N LYS A 50 16.28 1.81 -9.53
CA LYS A 50 16.76 0.55 -8.98
C LYS A 50 17.12 0.63 -7.50
N ALA A 51 17.64 1.77 -7.04
CA ALA A 51 18.00 1.99 -5.64
C ALA A 51 16.76 2.16 -4.74
N THR A 52 15.71 2.80 -5.27
CA THR A 52 14.52 3.22 -4.51
C THR A 52 13.38 2.21 -4.56
N MET A 53 13.31 1.41 -5.62
CA MET A 53 12.25 0.43 -5.77
C MET A 53 12.44 -0.77 -4.84
N ARG A 54 11.33 -1.19 -4.21
CA ARG A 54 11.25 -2.36 -3.36
C ARG A 54 10.29 -3.38 -4.00
N HIS A 55 10.66 -4.64 -3.93
CA HIS A 55 9.84 -5.72 -4.45
C HIS A 55 8.94 -6.27 -3.36
N ILE A 56 7.69 -6.52 -3.69
CA ILE A 56 6.80 -7.38 -2.91
C ILE A 56 6.47 -8.59 -3.77
N ILE A 57 6.75 -9.78 -3.23
CA ILE A 57 6.38 -11.03 -3.90
C ILE A 57 4.84 -11.06 -3.99
N CYS A 58 4.26 -11.45 -5.11
CA CYS A 58 2.79 -11.50 -5.25
C CYS A 58 2.34 -12.93 -5.49
N ASP A 59 1.75 -13.54 -4.47
CA ASP A 59 1.06 -14.83 -4.59
C ASP A 59 -0.40 -14.64 -5.03
N PRO A 60 -1.10 -15.69 -5.49
CA PRO A 60 -2.45 -15.56 -6.02
C PRO A 60 -3.42 -14.92 -5.03
N ALA A 61 -3.29 -15.26 -3.73
CA ALA A 61 -4.14 -14.71 -2.68
C ALA A 61 -3.85 -13.22 -2.41
N ARG A 62 -2.60 -12.78 -2.60
CA ARG A 62 -2.20 -11.38 -2.51
C ARG A 62 -2.70 -10.58 -3.71
N LYS A 63 -2.62 -11.15 -4.92
CA LYS A 63 -3.20 -10.56 -6.13
C LYS A 63 -4.70 -10.36 -6.00
N GLU A 64 -5.43 -11.39 -5.57
CA GLU A 64 -6.87 -11.29 -5.33
C GLU A 64 -7.20 -10.23 -4.28
N ALA A 65 -6.39 -10.11 -3.23
CA ALA A 65 -6.58 -9.08 -2.22
C ALA A 65 -6.30 -7.67 -2.76
N MET A 66 -5.31 -7.50 -3.63
CA MET A 66 -5.07 -6.24 -4.34
C MET A 66 -6.26 -5.85 -5.21
N ASP A 67 -6.80 -6.79 -5.99
CA ASP A 67 -7.94 -6.54 -6.85
C ASP A 67 -9.15 -6.09 -6.04
N LYS A 68 -9.39 -6.72 -4.88
CA LYS A 68 -10.44 -6.27 -3.93
C LYS A 68 -10.18 -4.88 -3.36
N GLY A 69 -8.91 -4.56 -3.06
CA GLY A 69 -8.53 -3.23 -2.58
C GLY A 69 -8.71 -2.15 -3.64
N HIS A 70 -8.33 -2.46 -4.88
CA HIS A 70 -8.54 -1.62 -6.06
C HIS A 70 -10.02 -1.39 -6.32
N SER A 71 -10.82 -2.45 -6.33
CA SER A 71 -12.28 -2.37 -6.50
C SER A 71 -12.91 -1.53 -5.38
N PHE A 72 -12.48 -1.70 -4.12
CA PHE A 72 -12.98 -0.83 -3.05
C PHE A 72 -12.60 0.64 -3.23
N ALA A 73 -11.31 0.94 -3.43
CA ALA A 73 -10.83 2.31 -3.51
C ALA A 73 -11.33 3.05 -4.77
N SER A 74 -11.57 2.32 -5.85
CA SER A 74 -12.16 2.83 -7.09
C SER A 74 -13.70 2.78 -7.11
N CYS A 75 -14.34 2.30 -6.04
CA CYS A 75 -15.78 2.03 -5.99
C CYS A 75 -16.29 1.11 -7.12
N GLY A 76 -15.46 0.17 -7.57
CA GLY A 76 -15.75 -0.83 -8.60
C GLY A 76 -15.24 -0.47 -9.99
N GLN A 77 -14.81 0.78 -10.22
CA GLN A 77 -14.42 1.25 -11.55
C GLN A 77 -13.12 0.60 -12.07
N SER A 78 -12.25 0.10 -11.19
CA SER A 78 -11.02 -0.61 -11.60
C SER A 78 -11.30 -1.89 -12.39
N ASP A 79 -12.49 -2.47 -12.23
CA ASP A 79 -12.87 -3.74 -12.85
C ASP A 79 -13.46 -3.53 -14.26
N GLU A 80 -13.75 -2.28 -14.65
CA GLU A 80 -14.47 -1.93 -15.88
C GLU A 80 -13.55 -1.68 -17.08
N GLY A 81 -12.22 -1.63 -16.89
CA GLY A 81 -11.24 -1.49 -17.97
C GLY A 81 -11.28 -0.16 -18.74
N GLU A 82 -12.08 0.79 -18.28
CA GLU A 82 -12.24 2.14 -18.83
C GLU A 82 -11.54 3.19 -17.94
N PHE A 83 -11.48 4.44 -18.41
CA PHE A 83 -10.96 5.56 -17.62
C PHE A 83 -11.79 5.73 -16.34
N CYS A 84 -11.15 5.66 -15.17
CA CYS A 84 -11.81 5.93 -13.90
C CYS A 84 -12.22 7.41 -13.82
N MET A 85 -13.50 7.67 -13.57
CA MET A 85 -14.08 9.00 -13.46
C MET A 85 -14.50 9.21 -12.01
N PHE A 86 -13.56 9.73 -11.22
CA PHE A 86 -13.80 10.01 -9.81
C PHE A 86 -14.55 11.33 -9.61
N ASN A 87 -15.23 11.39 -8.48
CA ASN A 87 -15.90 12.58 -7.98
C ASN A 87 -16.04 12.44 -6.45
N THR A 88 -16.50 13.50 -5.81
CA THR A 88 -16.63 13.59 -4.35
C THR A 88 -17.43 12.45 -3.73
N ARG A 89 -18.43 11.88 -4.43
CA ARG A 89 -19.20 10.73 -3.94
C ARG A 89 -18.33 9.49 -3.76
N HIS A 90 -17.37 9.26 -4.65
CA HIS A 90 -16.45 8.14 -4.57
C HIS A 90 -15.51 8.29 -3.37
N GLY A 91 -14.93 9.48 -3.19
CA GLY A 91 -14.09 9.77 -2.02
C GLY A 91 -14.86 9.60 -0.71
N ASN A 92 -16.10 10.12 -0.66
CA ASN A 92 -16.99 9.95 0.48
C ASN A 92 -17.29 8.47 0.80
N HIS A 93 -17.54 7.65 -0.24
CA HIS A 93 -17.77 6.22 -0.06
C HIS A 93 -16.59 5.53 0.64
N VAL A 94 -15.37 5.81 0.18
CA VAL A 94 -14.16 5.26 0.78
C VAL A 94 -14.04 5.69 2.25
N CYS A 95 -14.18 6.99 2.56
CA CYS A 95 -14.09 7.48 3.94
C CYS A 95 -15.13 6.85 4.87
N ILE A 96 -16.38 6.71 4.43
CA ILE A 96 -17.48 6.13 5.22
C ILE A 96 -17.22 4.64 5.52
N HIS A 97 -16.70 3.90 4.54
CA HIS A 97 -16.60 2.43 4.62
C HIS A 97 -15.19 1.92 4.99
N LEU A 98 -14.17 2.78 5.06
CA LEU A 98 -12.80 2.38 5.36
C LEU A 98 -12.70 1.58 6.68
N ALA A 99 -13.37 2.03 7.74
CA ALA A 99 -13.36 1.34 9.03
C ALA A 99 -13.93 -0.10 8.95
N SER A 100 -14.99 -0.31 8.15
CA SER A 100 -15.57 -1.65 7.99
C SER A 100 -14.68 -2.56 7.15
N GLN A 101 -13.99 -2.02 6.14
CA GLN A 101 -12.99 -2.75 5.35
C GLN A 101 -11.80 -3.17 6.20
N ILE A 102 -11.27 -2.27 7.05
CA ILE A 102 -10.18 -2.59 7.99
C ILE A 102 -10.60 -3.70 8.95
N LYS A 103 -11.83 -3.63 9.48
CA LYS A 103 -12.38 -4.69 10.35
C LYS A 103 -12.52 -6.02 9.61
N SER A 104 -12.98 -6.00 8.36
CA SER A 104 -13.08 -7.18 7.50
C SER A 104 -11.71 -7.81 7.21
N ALA A 105 -10.70 -6.99 6.89
CA ALA A 105 -9.33 -7.43 6.69
C ALA A 105 -8.69 -7.99 7.97
N SER A 106 -8.91 -7.33 9.11
CA SER A 106 -8.35 -7.73 10.40
C SER A 106 -9.00 -8.99 10.98
N SER A 107 -10.23 -9.30 10.58
CA SER A 107 -10.99 -10.47 11.06
C SER A 107 -10.74 -11.75 10.27
N LYS A 108 -9.85 -11.74 9.26
CA LYS A 108 -9.49 -12.96 8.52
C LYS A 108 -8.91 -14.03 9.45
N ARG A 109 -9.15 -15.30 9.13
CA ARG A 109 -8.85 -16.43 10.01
C ARG A 109 -7.36 -16.62 10.28
N SER A 110 -6.52 -16.53 9.26
CA SER A 110 -5.06 -16.68 9.38
C SER A 110 -4.34 -15.35 9.31
N LEU A 111 -3.16 -15.26 9.92
CA LEU A 111 -2.29 -14.07 9.88
C LEU A 111 -1.89 -13.72 8.44
N LYS A 112 -1.50 -14.72 7.63
CA LYS A 112 -1.27 -14.53 6.19
C LYS A 112 -2.47 -13.93 5.45
N ALA A 113 -3.69 -14.38 5.74
CA ALA A 113 -4.88 -13.83 5.11
C ALA A 113 -5.18 -12.40 5.58
N ARG A 114 -4.92 -12.08 6.86
CA ARG A 114 -5.01 -10.69 7.38
C ARG A 114 -3.99 -9.79 6.68
N TYR A 115 -2.75 -10.26 6.55
CA TYR A 115 -1.69 -9.55 5.83
C TYR A 115 -2.10 -9.27 4.39
N ASN A 116 -2.48 -10.28 3.62
CA ASN A 116 -2.86 -10.08 2.22
C ASN A 116 -4.04 -9.11 2.10
N ALA A 117 -5.05 -9.20 2.98
CA ALA A 117 -6.20 -8.30 2.98
C ALA A 117 -5.84 -6.85 3.32
N LEU A 118 -5.03 -6.61 4.35
CA LEU A 118 -4.56 -5.26 4.70
C LEU A 118 -3.62 -4.69 3.63
N PHE A 119 -2.76 -5.54 3.06
CA PHE A 119 -1.88 -5.19 1.95
C PHE A 119 -2.69 -4.69 0.75
N GLY A 120 -3.65 -5.49 0.28
CA GLY A 120 -4.49 -5.13 -0.86
C GLY A 120 -5.28 -3.85 -0.62
N LEU A 121 -5.91 -3.71 0.54
CA LEU A 121 -6.63 -2.49 0.92
C LEU A 121 -5.72 -1.26 0.88
N THR A 122 -4.54 -1.35 1.49
CA THR A 122 -3.58 -0.23 1.55
C THR A 122 -3.06 0.12 0.16
N HIS A 123 -2.76 -0.89 -0.65
CA HIS A 123 -2.31 -0.70 -2.02
C HIS A 123 -3.37 0.02 -2.86
N GLY A 124 -4.65 -0.33 -2.73
CA GLY A 124 -5.71 0.38 -3.45
C GLY A 124 -5.92 1.81 -3.00
N LEU A 125 -5.84 2.09 -1.69
CA LEU A 125 -5.94 3.44 -1.17
C LEU A 125 -4.79 4.35 -1.63
N LEU A 126 -3.61 3.79 -1.90
CA LEU A 126 -2.44 4.52 -2.42
C LEU A 126 -2.49 4.72 -3.94
N GLU A 127 -3.17 3.82 -4.66
CA GLU A 127 -3.33 3.91 -6.11
C GLU A 127 -4.40 4.93 -6.51
N TYR A 128 -5.50 4.96 -5.74
CA TYR A 128 -6.61 5.87 -5.96
C TYR A 128 -6.69 6.84 -4.79
N ASP A 129 -6.22 8.06 -4.98
CA ASP A 129 -6.03 9.06 -3.92
C ASP A 129 -7.22 10.01 -3.71
N THR A 130 -8.26 9.88 -4.55
CA THR A 130 -9.41 10.78 -4.56
C THR A 130 -10.18 10.79 -3.25
N TRP A 131 -10.07 9.76 -2.41
CA TRP A 131 -10.65 9.77 -1.07
C TRP A 131 -9.97 10.75 -0.11
N ILE A 132 -8.68 11.06 -0.33
CA ILE A 132 -7.93 12.05 0.44
C ILE A 132 -8.15 13.46 -0.13
N TYR A 133 -8.17 13.60 -1.46
CA TYR A 133 -8.15 14.91 -2.12
C TYR A 133 -9.53 15.42 -2.58
N ASP A 134 -10.50 14.53 -2.78
CA ASP A 134 -11.84 14.82 -3.28
C ASP A 134 -12.90 14.09 -2.42
N SER A 135 -13.01 14.50 -1.16
CA SER A 135 -14.06 14.04 -0.24
C SER A 135 -14.47 15.15 0.74
N GLU A 136 -15.74 15.15 1.16
CA GLU A 136 -16.27 16.04 2.21
C GLU A 136 -15.91 15.55 3.63
N TYR A 137 -15.28 14.37 3.72
CA TYR A 137 -14.86 13.76 4.98
C TYR A 137 -13.34 13.75 5.18
N GLY A 138 -12.61 14.44 4.30
CA GLY A 138 -11.17 14.60 4.29
C GLY A 138 -10.64 15.72 5.18
N ASP A 139 -11.53 16.47 5.84
CA ASP A 139 -11.17 17.51 6.81
C ASP A 139 -10.45 16.93 8.04
N GLU A 140 -9.62 17.75 8.68
CA GLU A 140 -8.84 17.38 9.86
C GLU A 140 -9.73 16.81 10.98
N GLY A 141 -9.36 15.63 11.50
CA GLY A 141 -10.14 14.90 12.51
C GLY A 141 -11.42 14.21 11.98
N GLY A 142 -11.63 14.27 10.66
CA GLY A 142 -12.74 13.67 9.93
C GLY A 142 -12.72 12.14 9.87
N LEU A 143 -13.57 11.57 9.01
CA LEU A 143 -13.64 10.11 8.86
C LEU A 143 -12.39 9.54 8.16
N ALA A 144 -11.79 10.32 7.25
CA ALA A 144 -10.54 9.94 6.60
C ALA A 144 -9.42 9.70 7.64
N ASP A 145 -9.14 10.68 8.49
CA ASP A 145 -8.10 10.60 9.53
C ASP A 145 -8.34 9.44 10.51
N LYS A 146 -9.59 9.28 10.98
CA LYS A 146 -9.96 8.16 11.85
C LYS A 146 -9.75 6.80 11.19
N GLY A 147 -10.05 6.71 9.90
CA GLY A 147 -9.84 5.52 9.09
C GLY A 147 -8.36 5.20 8.92
N VAL A 148 -7.53 6.20 8.61
CA VAL A 148 -6.07 6.06 8.50
C VAL A 148 -5.45 5.63 9.83
N LEU A 149 -5.84 6.25 10.94
CA LEU A 149 -5.37 5.86 12.27
C LEU A 149 -5.75 4.42 12.61
N ALA A 150 -6.98 4.01 12.28
CA ALA A 150 -7.42 2.63 12.45
C ALA A 150 -6.61 1.65 11.57
N LEU A 151 -6.30 2.03 10.33
CA LEU A 151 -5.47 1.24 9.41
C LEU A 151 -4.04 1.10 9.95
N GLY A 152 -3.46 2.20 10.45
CA GLY A 152 -2.14 2.20 11.07
C GLY A 152 -2.08 1.30 12.31
N ARG A 153 -3.09 1.37 13.19
CA ARG A 153 -3.20 0.47 14.35
C ARG A 153 -3.34 -1.00 13.94
N ALA A 154 -4.11 -1.29 12.88
CA ALA A 154 -4.25 -2.65 12.36
C ALA A 154 -2.91 -3.20 11.86
N TRP A 155 -2.16 -2.42 11.07
CA TRP A 155 -0.81 -2.77 10.64
C TRP A 155 0.14 -2.95 11.82
N LYS A 156 0.17 -2.01 12.78
CA LYS A 156 1.08 -2.07 13.94
C LYS A 156 0.84 -3.34 14.76
N ASN A 157 -0.41 -3.76 14.89
CA ASN A 157 -0.74 -5.00 15.58
C ASN A 157 -0.37 -6.24 14.77
N LEU A 158 -0.58 -6.22 13.45
CA LEU A 158 -0.24 -7.34 12.59
C LEU A 158 1.28 -7.54 12.48
N LEU A 159 2.06 -6.47 12.38
CA LEU A 159 3.51 -6.53 12.17
C LEU A 159 4.32 -6.90 13.42
N LYS A 160 3.65 -7.16 14.56
CA LYS A 160 4.29 -7.78 15.74
C LYS A 160 4.60 -9.27 15.54
N HIS A 161 3.95 -9.90 14.57
CA HIS A 161 4.14 -11.30 14.20
C HIS A 161 5.37 -11.49 13.33
N THR A 162 5.94 -12.70 13.32
CA THR A 162 7.12 -12.98 12.50
C THR A 162 6.78 -13.05 11.01
N ASP A 163 7.77 -12.88 10.15
CA ASP A 163 7.59 -12.96 8.70
C ASP A 163 7.03 -14.32 8.27
N GLU A 164 7.45 -15.41 8.93
CA GLU A 164 6.93 -16.76 8.70
C GLU A 164 5.44 -16.86 9.05
N GLU A 165 5.02 -16.32 10.20
CA GLU A 165 3.62 -16.32 10.63
C GLU A 165 2.72 -15.52 9.67
N LEU A 166 3.26 -14.40 9.14
CA LEU A 166 2.62 -13.55 8.15
C LEU A 166 2.66 -14.16 6.74
N GLY A 167 3.46 -15.20 6.51
CA GLY A 167 3.65 -15.81 5.20
C GLY A 167 4.29 -14.84 4.20
N ILE A 168 5.21 -14.00 4.68
CA ILE A 168 5.98 -13.05 3.88
C ILE A 168 7.46 -13.37 3.97
N ASP A 169 8.24 -12.83 3.04
CA ASP A 169 9.69 -12.97 3.08
C ASP A 169 10.35 -11.70 3.65
N THR A 170 11.39 -11.91 4.44
CA THR A 170 12.15 -10.85 5.11
C THR A 170 12.98 -9.99 4.15
N GLU A 171 13.32 -10.50 2.97
CA GLU A 171 14.28 -9.83 2.06
C GLU A 171 13.61 -8.83 1.13
N PHE A 172 12.38 -9.12 0.70
CA PHE A 172 11.64 -8.35 -0.29
C PHE A 172 10.33 -7.85 0.30
N THR A 173 9.41 -8.76 0.64
CA THR A 173 8.04 -8.41 1.01
C THR A 173 7.97 -7.56 2.27
N ARG A 174 8.72 -7.89 3.33
CA ARG A 174 8.77 -7.07 4.56
C ARG A 174 9.27 -5.64 4.26
N PRO A 175 10.46 -5.43 3.68
CA PRO A 175 10.93 -4.09 3.31
C PRO A 175 9.98 -3.33 2.38
N GLY A 176 9.39 -4.00 1.38
CA GLY A 176 8.41 -3.39 0.50
C GLY A 176 7.12 -2.96 1.23
N THR A 177 6.67 -3.76 2.20
CA THR A 177 5.51 -3.41 3.04
C THR A 177 5.81 -2.17 3.87
N ILE A 178 6.98 -2.11 4.50
CA ILE A 178 7.38 -0.95 5.31
C ILE A 178 7.43 0.31 4.42
N ALA A 179 8.05 0.23 3.25
CA ALA A 179 8.08 1.32 2.28
C ALA A 179 6.67 1.80 1.88
N MET A 180 5.73 0.88 1.65
CA MET A 180 4.34 1.20 1.35
C MET A 180 3.66 1.95 2.50
N LEU A 181 3.90 1.53 3.74
CA LEU A 181 3.31 2.16 4.93
C LEU A 181 3.89 3.53 5.23
N GLU A 182 5.19 3.72 4.98
CA GLU A 182 5.80 5.06 5.07
C GLU A 182 5.26 5.99 3.99
N ARG A 183 5.06 5.50 2.75
CA ARG A 183 4.37 6.27 1.71
C ARG A 183 2.97 6.66 2.17
N LEU A 184 2.17 5.70 2.66
CA LEU A 184 0.83 5.97 3.17
C LEU A 184 0.87 7.06 4.24
N LYS A 185 1.73 6.92 5.25
CA LYS A 185 1.90 7.89 6.33
C LYS A 185 2.18 9.30 5.81
N LYS A 186 2.98 9.43 4.75
CA LYS A 186 3.30 10.71 4.12
C LYS A 186 2.14 11.32 3.34
N GLU A 187 1.45 10.52 2.51
CA GLU A 187 0.30 11.00 1.73
C GLU A 187 -0.86 11.47 2.63
N VAL A 188 -1.01 10.83 3.79
CA VAL A 188 -2.05 11.12 4.78
C VAL A 188 -1.57 12.01 5.92
N ALA A 189 -0.38 12.62 5.83
CA ALA A 189 0.22 13.50 6.84
C ALA A 189 -0.47 14.88 6.92
N ARG A 190 -1.81 14.87 6.95
CA ARG A 190 -2.66 16.02 7.32
C ARG A 190 -3.15 15.91 8.76
N ALA A 191 -3.16 14.70 9.32
CA ALA A 191 -3.52 14.49 10.71
C ALA A 191 -2.49 15.19 11.62
N PRO A 192 -2.91 15.88 12.69
CA PRO A 192 -2.02 16.63 13.56
C PRO A 192 -0.83 15.77 14.00
N ASP A 193 0.37 16.36 13.95
CA ASP A 193 1.72 15.76 14.03
C ASP A 193 1.99 14.75 15.17
N GLY A 194 1.02 14.49 16.05
CA GLY A 194 1.15 13.62 17.22
C GLY A 194 0.80 12.14 17.01
N GLU A 195 -0.23 11.76 16.23
CA GLU A 195 -0.73 10.37 16.27
C GLU A 195 -0.16 9.45 15.18
N LEU A 196 0.10 9.96 13.98
CA LEU A 196 0.69 9.15 12.91
C LEU A 196 2.21 9.00 13.05
N SER A 197 2.88 9.97 13.67
CA SER A 197 4.32 9.96 13.94
C SER A 197 4.73 8.82 14.88
N GLU A 198 3.82 8.35 15.74
CA GLU A 198 4.01 7.19 16.64
C GLU A 198 4.04 5.82 15.95
N PHE A 199 3.64 5.76 14.67
CA PHE A 199 3.82 4.55 13.88
C PHE A 199 5.26 4.48 13.39
N VAL A 200 6.06 3.72 14.13
CA VAL A 200 7.37 3.22 13.74
C VAL A 200 7.19 1.74 13.38
N TRP A 201 7.51 1.38 12.13
CA TRP A 201 7.33 0.04 11.59
C TRP A 201 8.62 -0.80 11.72
N THR A 202 9.23 -0.80 12.89
CA THR A 202 10.46 -1.56 13.19
C THR A 202 10.15 -2.90 13.84
#